data_AF-N1JP72-F1
#
_entry.id   AF-N1JP72-F1
#
_cell.length_a   1.000
_cell.length_b   1.000
_cell.length_c   1.000
_cell.angle_alpha   90.00
_cell.angle_beta   90.00
_cell.angle_gamma   90.00
#
_symmetry.space_group_name_H-M   'P 1'
#
loop_
_entity.id
_entity.type
_entity.pdbx_description
1 polymer ?
#
loop_
_entity_poly.entity_id
_entity_poly.type
_entity_poly.pdbx_seq_one_letter_code
_entity_poly.pdbx_strand_id
1 'polypeptide(L)'
;MQCVIAFLLLSAKDPENMDRLIVTQFEANKPSYGVYELTASRNFPNLKPIIQSGLIWNPALEDGTHIMSYCSESLQSHEIVDKITSGMTDITPRAHLHWNENLEAEMDCYRSLKFVNDPEEKFADNIISEFSPKMKLMCTNQIILNLAFSGIIAVDGVYRKYAPPKAEQPVAVTLDQPMELSSLLLNGELIVGEKTVFGQEALAWY
;
A
#
# COMPACT_ATOMS: atom_id res chain seq x y z
N MET A 1 -29.54 -7.54 2.49
CA MET A 1 -28.49 -6.69 3.08
C MET A 1 -27.18 -6.84 2.31
N GLN A 2 -26.67 -5.74 1.77
CA GLN A 2 -25.33 -5.62 1.16
C GLN A 2 -24.48 -4.68 2.01
N CYS A 3 -23.17 -4.95 2.10
CA CYS A 3 -22.26 -4.20 2.95
C CYS A 3 -20.93 -3.93 2.25
N VAL A 4 -20.38 -2.75 2.51
CA VAL A 4 -19.05 -2.31 2.08
C VAL A 4 -18.23 -2.00 3.33
N ILE A 5 -16.94 -2.32 3.30
CA ILE A 5 -16.01 -1.98 4.38
C ILE A 5 -15.17 -0.80 3.94
N ALA A 6 -15.09 0.22 4.79
CA ALA A 6 -14.22 1.35 4.62
C ALA A 6 -13.15 1.36 5.70
N PHE A 7 -11.90 1.58 5.31
CA PHE A 7 -10.79 1.84 6.20
C PHE A 7 -10.40 3.30 6.09
N LEU A 8 -10.34 4.00 7.21
CA LEU A 8 -9.84 5.35 7.28
C LEU A 8 -8.43 5.27 7.88
N LEU A 9 -7.43 5.53 7.06
CA LEU A 9 -6.04 5.54 7.48
C LEU A 9 -5.60 6.97 7.74
N LEU A 10 -5.22 7.25 8.98
CA LEU A 10 -4.82 8.56 9.46
C LEU A 10 -3.35 8.54 9.86
N SER A 11 -2.51 9.34 9.21
CA SER A 11 -1.08 9.43 9.48
C SER A 11 -0.78 10.55 10.49
N ALA A 12 0.09 10.26 11.46
CA ALA A 12 0.63 11.26 12.37
C ALA A 12 1.70 12.15 11.72
N LYS A 13 2.37 11.63 10.68
CA LYS A 13 3.60 12.20 10.13
C LYS A 13 3.32 13.24 9.04
N ASP A 14 2.39 12.93 8.15
CA ASP A 14 2.01 13.80 7.04
C ASP A 14 0.53 13.59 6.66
N PRO A 15 -0.40 14.19 7.43
CA PRO A 15 -1.83 13.99 7.20
C PRO A 15 -2.31 14.42 5.81
N GLU A 16 -1.67 15.41 5.19
CA GLU A 16 -2.13 15.97 3.91
C GLU A 16 -1.90 15.00 2.75
N ASN A 17 -0.80 14.25 2.77
CA ASN A 17 -0.44 13.33 1.69
C ASN A 17 -0.73 11.85 2.01
N MET A 18 -0.78 11.49 3.29
CA MET A 18 -0.91 10.09 3.72
C MET A 18 -2.30 9.73 4.24
N ASP A 19 -3.14 10.70 4.59
CA ASP A 19 -4.49 10.34 4.99
C ASP A 19 -5.29 9.86 3.77
N ARG A 20 -5.92 8.69 3.91
CA ARG A 20 -6.63 8.06 2.81
C ARG A 20 -7.81 7.24 3.28
N LEU A 21 -8.87 7.27 2.47
CA LEU A 21 -10.00 6.38 2.62
C LEU A 21 -9.82 5.20 1.67
N ILE A 22 -9.77 3.99 2.21
CA ILE A 22 -9.81 2.76 1.44
C ILE A 22 -11.22 2.23 1.51
N VAL A 23 -11.80 1.89 0.37
CA VAL A 23 -13.13 1.29 0.29
C VAL A 23 -13.02 -0.04 -0.43
N THR A 24 -13.48 -1.10 0.22
CA THR A 24 -13.51 -2.46 -0.34
C THR A 24 -14.91 -3.02 -0.32
N GLN A 25 -15.29 -3.64 -1.42
CA GLN A 25 -16.48 -4.47 -1.49
C GLN A 25 -16.13 -5.87 -1.96
N PHE A 26 -16.87 -6.83 -1.41
CA PHE A 26 -16.78 -8.22 -1.82
C PHE A 26 -18.10 -8.65 -2.46
N GLU A 27 -18.16 -8.54 -3.79
CA GLU A 27 -19.18 -9.21 -4.59
C GLU A 27 -18.50 -10.32 -5.39
N ALA A 28 -19.07 -11.54 -5.39
CA ALA A 28 -18.43 -12.75 -5.93
C ALA A 28 -17.88 -12.61 -7.36
N ASN A 29 -18.48 -11.74 -8.18
CA ASN A 29 -18.09 -11.53 -9.58
C ASN A 29 -17.45 -10.16 -9.84
N LYS A 30 -17.45 -9.24 -8.86
CA LYS A 30 -16.97 -7.87 -9.00
C LYS A 30 -16.38 -7.36 -7.67
N PRO A 31 -15.38 -8.04 -7.08
CA PRO A 31 -14.68 -7.46 -5.95
C PRO A 31 -14.04 -6.15 -6.39
N SER A 32 -14.08 -5.14 -5.53
CA SER A 32 -13.39 -3.87 -5.82
C SER A 32 -12.64 -3.37 -4.59
N TYR A 33 -11.56 -2.68 -4.88
CA TYR A 33 -10.67 -2.04 -3.93
C TYR A 33 -10.36 -0.66 -4.52
N GLY A 34 -10.65 0.39 -3.77
CA GLY A 34 -10.33 1.76 -4.15
C GLY A 34 -9.67 2.50 -3.00
N VAL A 35 -8.70 3.35 -3.32
CA VAL A 35 -8.02 4.25 -2.39
C VAL A 35 -8.30 5.68 -2.84
N TYR A 36 -8.73 6.52 -1.90
CA TYR A 36 -9.20 7.87 -2.18
C TYR A 36 -8.53 8.89 -1.27
N GLU A 37 -8.24 10.07 -1.82
CA GLU A 37 -7.82 11.24 -1.03
C GLU A 37 -8.95 11.68 -0.09
N LEU A 38 -8.62 12.03 1.15
CA LEU A 38 -9.60 12.59 2.07
C LEU A 38 -9.96 14.03 1.70
N THR A 39 -11.24 14.28 1.54
CA THR A 39 -11.78 15.62 1.33
C THR A 39 -11.87 16.37 2.67
N ALA A 40 -10.82 17.11 3.05
CA ALA A 40 -10.72 18.09 4.16
C ALA A 40 -11.12 17.65 5.59
N SER A 41 -11.83 16.54 5.78
CA SER A 41 -12.28 16.03 7.07
C SER A 41 -11.66 14.66 7.33
N ARG A 42 -10.96 14.52 8.45
CA ARG A 42 -10.43 13.24 8.98
C ARG A 42 -11.55 12.37 9.58
N ASN A 43 -12.70 12.29 8.91
CA ASN A 43 -13.87 11.53 9.34
C ASN A 43 -14.36 10.68 8.18
N PHE A 44 -14.99 9.57 8.51
CA PHE A 44 -15.72 8.82 7.52
C PHE A 44 -16.91 9.61 6.94
N PRO A 45 -17.25 9.42 5.66
CA PRO A 45 -18.43 10.03 5.04
C PRO A 45 -19.73 9.68 5.79
N ASN A 46 -20.49 10.70 6.18
CA ASN A 46 -21.79 10.50 6.82
C ASN A 46 -22.90 10.36 5.76
N LEU A 47 -23.45 9.16 5.61
CA LEU A 47 -24.44 8.81 4.59
C LEU A 47 -25.84 8.52 5.16
N LYS A 48 -26.11 8.92 6.41
CA LYS A 48 -27.43 8.77 7.04
C LYS A 48 -28.40 9.76 6.37
N PRO A 49 -29.34 9.27 5.55
CA PRO A 49 -30.28 8.26 6.02
C PRO A 49 -30.31 6.93 5.23
N ILE A 50 -29.45 6.74 4.23
CA ILE A 50 -29.61 5.64 3.25
C ILE A 50 -28.92 4.34 3.70
N ILE A 51 -27.98 4.45 4.63
CA ILE A 51 -27.06 3.37 4.98
C ILE A 51 -27.03 3.19 6.50
N GLN A 52 -27.28 1.96 6.96
CA GLN A 52 -26.98 1.56 8.34
C GLN A 52 -25.46 1.46 8.46
N SER A 53 -24.86 2.46 9.10
CA SER A 53 -23.44 2.49 9.39
C SER A 53 -23.17 1.79 10.73
N GLY A 54 -22.51 0.64 10.69
CA GLY A 54 -22.01 -0.05 11.87
C GLY A 54 -20.56 0.38 12.11
N LEU A 55 -20.34 1.18 13.14
CA LEU A 55 -18.98 1.55 13.55
C LEU A 55 -18.37 0.33 14.25
N ILE A 56 -17.45 -0.36 13.59
CA ILE A 56 -16.81 -1.57 14.14
C ILE A 56 -15.75 -1.17 15.17
N TRP A 57 -15.15 0.02 15.03
CA TRP A 57 -14.19 0.57 15.96
C TRP A 57 -14.16 2.10 15.89
N ASN A 58 -14.30 2.80 17.02
CA ASN A 58 -14.00 4.24 17.15
C ASN A 58 -13.98 4.65 18.62
N PRO A 59 -12.91 5.30 19.12
CA PRO A 59 -13.00 5.97 20.42
C PRO A 59 -12.89 7.50 20.32
N ALA A 60 -11.97 7.98 19.50
CA ALA A 60 -11.72 9.34 19.04
C ALA A 60 -10.73 9.13 17.89
N LEU A 61 -10.94 9.77 16.73
CA LEU A 61 -10.13 9.53 15.53
C LEU A 61 -8.70 10.09 15.72
N GLU A 62 -7.86 9.34 16.41
CA GLU A 62 -6.41 9.54 16.46
C GLU A 62 -5.73 8.92 15.24
N ASP A 63 -4.42 9.08 15.10
CA ASP A 63 -3.65 8.49 14.01
C ASP A 63 -3.69 6.95 14.09
N GLY A 64 -3.78 6.26 12.94
CA GLY A 64 -3.90 4.81 12.84
C GLY A 64 -4.91 4.35 11.79
N THR A 65 -5.30 3.07 11.85
CA THR A 65 -6.28 2.45 10.94
C THR A 65 -7.63 2.30 11.64
N HIS A 66 -8.66 2.97 11.11
CA HIS A 66 -10.04 2.87 11.61
C HIS A 66 -10.93 2.15 10.61
N ILE A 67 -11.97 1.45 11.08
CA ILE A 67 -12.80 0.59 10.23
C ILE A 67 -14.28 0.89 10.45
N MET A 68 -15.02 1.09 9.37
CA MET A 68 -16.48 1.19 9.38
C MET A 68 -17.12 0.31 8.31
N SER A 69 -18.25 -0.30 8.65
CA SER A 69 -19.13 -0.95 7.68
C SER A 69 -20.29 -0.04 7.29
N TYR A 70 -20.59 -0.04 5.99
CA TYR A 70 -21.71 0.66 5.38
C TYR A 70 -22.64 -0.39 4.78
N CYS A 71 -23.82 -0.59 5.40
CA CYS A 71 -24.77 -1.60 4.97
C CYS A 71 -26.12 -1.01 4.53
N SER A 72 -26.71 -1.56 3.48
CA SER A 72 -28.04 -1.18 3.00
C SER A 72 -28.86 -2.41 2.61
N GLU A 73 -30.17 -2.31 2.80
CA GLU A 73 -31.12 -3.32 2.33
C GLU A 73 -31.57 -3.06 0.88
N SER A 74 -31.45 -1.82 0.40
CA SER A 74 -31.97 -1.40 -0.90
C SER A 74 -30.91 -1.15 -1.96
N LEU A 75 -29.66 -0.92 -1.57
CA LEU A 75 -28.54 -0.66 -2.48
C LEU A 75 -27.69 -1.91 -2.72
N GLN A 76 -27.14 -2.02 -3.92
CA GLN A 76 -26.04 -2.94 -4.23
C GLN A 76 -24.72 -2.39 -3.68
N SER A 77 -23.70 -3.24 -3.54
CA SER A 77 -22.44 -2.83 -2.91
C SER A 77 -21.75 -1.73 -3.72
N HIS A 78 -21.82 -1.80 -5.06
CA HIS A 78 -21.17 -0.79 -5.89
C HIS A 78 -21.83 0.59 -5.77
N GLU A 79 -23.16 0.64 -5.62
CA GLU A 79 -23.90 1.88 -5.37
C GLU A 79 -23.57 2.47 -3.99
N ILE A 80 -23.25 1.62 -3.01
CA ILE A 80 -22.74 2.05 -1.70
C ILE A 80 -21.34 2.66 -1.86
N VAL A 81 -20.44 2.01 -2.62
CA VAL A 81 -19.10 2.56 -2.92
C VAL A 81 -19.22 3.93 -3.57
N ASP A 82 -20.00 4.05 -4.64
CA ASP A 82 -20.20 5.31 -5.37
C ASP A 82 -20.70 6.43 -4.46
N LYS A 83 -21.57 6.11 -3.48
CA LYS A 83 -22.05 7.08 -2.49
C LYS A 83 -20.98 7.49 -1.48
N ILE A 84 -20.14 6.55 -1.04
CA ILE A 84 -19.02 6.83 -0.11
C ILE A 84 -17.98 7.72 -0.78
N THR A 85 -17.67 7.46 -2.04
CA THR A 85 -16.52 8.04 -2.76
C THR A 85 -16.90 9.20 -3.67
N SER A 86 -18.18 9.56 -3.72
CA SER A 86 -18.70 10.66 -4.53
C SER A 86 -17.94 11.97 -4.28
N GLY A 87 -17.25 12.46 -5.30
CA GLY A 87 -16.47 13.71 -5.24
C GLY A 87 -15.07 13.58 -4.65
N MET A 88 -14.62 12.37 -4.34
CA MET A 88 -13.24 12.10 -3.91
C MET A 88 -12.34 11.81 -5.13
N THR A 89 -11.06 12.12 -5.00
CA THR A 89 -10.05 11.74 -6.00
C THR A 89 -9.66 10.28 -5.79
N ASP A 90 -9.86 9.44 -6.81
CA ASP A 90 -9.33 8.07 -6.84
C ASP A 90 -7.81 8.12 -7.05
N ILE A 91 -7.07 7.63 -6.07
CA ILE A 91 -5.61 7.51 -6.09
C ILE A 91 -5.14 6.06 -6.08
N THR A 92 -6.03 5.07 -6.25
CA THR A 92 -5.70 3.63 -6.26
C THR A 92 -4.46 3.31 -7.12
N PRO A 93 -4.30 3.84 -8.35
CA PRO A 93 -3.14 3.54 -9.18
C PRO A 93 -1.81 4.04 -8.61
N ARG A 94 -1.85 5.05 -7.73
CA ARG A 94 -0.69 5.73 -7.15
C ARG A 94 -0.65 5.67 -5.63
N ALA A 95 -1.50 4.85 -5.00
CA ALA A 95 -1.67 4.81 -3.55
C ALA A 95 -0.40 4.36 -2.79
N HIS A 96 0.50 3.67 -3.49
CA HIS A 96 1.81 3.24 -3.00
C HIS A 96 2.86 4.35 -3.10
N LEU A 97 2.64 5.37 -3.93
CA LEU A 97 3.50 6.54 -4.03
C LEU A 97 3.17 7.45 -2.84
N HIS A 98 4.17 8.13 -2.28
CA HIS A 98 4.05 9.13 -1.19
C HIS A 98 3.93 8.59 0.25
N TRP A 99 3.92 7.28 0.51
CA TRP A 99 3.87 6.78 1.91
C TRP A 99 5.16 6.98 2.70
N ASN A 100 6.29 7.08 2.01
CA ASN A 100 7.58 7.23 2.64
C ASN A 100 8.47 8.12 1.77
N GLU A 101 8.09 9.39 1.66
CA GLU A 101 8.87 10.42 0.97
C GLU A 101 10.18 10.69 1.71
N ASN A 102 11.16 9.80 1.55
CA ASN A 102 12.55 10.18 1.64
C ASN A 102 13.14 10.17 0.24
N LEU A 103 12.64 11.08 -0.60
CA LEU A 103 13.08 11.26 -1.99
C LEU A 103 14.60 11.41 -2.08
N GLU A 104 15.23 12.02 -1.08
CA GLU A 104 16.69 12.13 -1.01
C GLU A 104 17.35 10.77 -0.85
N ALA A 105 16.90 9.94 0.11
CA ALA A 105 17.43 8.60 0.30
C ALA A 105 17.13 7.67 -0.90
N GLU A 106 15.97 7.82 -1.54
CA GLU A 106 15.64 7.09 -2.77
C GLU A 106 16.58 7.48 -3.92
N MET A 107 16.83 8.78 -4.12
CA MET A 107 17.77 9.26 -5.14
C MET A 107 19.20 8.81 -4.84
N ASP A 108 19.64 8.85 -3.59
CA ASP A 108 20.99 8.45 -3.20
C ASP A 108 21.20 6.95 -3.40
N CYS A 109 20.20 6.14 -3.05
CA CYS A 109 20.21 4.72 -3.38
C CYS A 109 20.26 4.52 -4.90
N TYR A 110 19.35 5.15 -5.65
CA TYR A 110 19.27 5.00 -7.11
C TYR A 110 20.59 5.35 -7.81
N ARG A 111 21.23 6.46 -7.42
CA ARG A 111 22.55 6.89 -7.95
C ARG A 111 23.68 5.91 -7.63
N SER A 112 23.53 5.13 -6.58
CA SER A 112 24.52 4.15 -6.14
C SER A 112 24.32 2.78 -6.81
N LEU A 113 23.17 2.55 -7.46
CA LEU A 113 22.90 1.33 -8.21
C LEU A 113 23.61 1.37 -9.56
N LYS A 114 24.08 0.20 -10.01
CA LYS A 114 24.69 0.06 -11.33
C LYS A 114 23.62 -0.02 -12.41
N PHE A 115 23.86 0.67 -13.52
CA PHE A 115 23.05 0.60 -14.73
C PHE A 115 23.37 -0.66 -15.52
N VAL A 116 22.33 -1.34 -15.97
CA VAL A 116 22.44 -2.52 -16.84
C VAL A 116 22.76 -2.03 -18.25
N ASN A 117 24.03 -2.11 -18.65
CA ASN A 117 24.48 -1.68 -19.97
C ASN A 117 24.25 -2.73 -21.07
N ASP A 118 24.07 -4.01 -20.69
CA ASP A 118 23.84 -5.12 -21.63
C ASP A 118 22.60 -5.95 -21.24
N PRO A 119 21.62 -6.15 -22.14
CA PRO A 119 20.47 -7.02 -21.92
C PRO A 119 20.80 -8.50 -21.65
N GLU A 120 22.03 -8.96 -21.84
CA GLU A 120 22.45 -10.34 -21.58
C GLU A 120 23.21 -10.52 -20.23
N GLU A 121 23.77 -9.46 -19.64
CA GLU A 121 24.45 -9.48 -18.32
C GLU A 121 23.50 -9.23 -17.13
N LYS A 122 22.21 -9.48 -17.31
CA LYS A 122 21.12 -8.72 -16.68
C LYS A 122 20.98 -8.71 -15.15
N PHE A 123 21.72 -9.47 -14.34
CA PHE A 123 21.35 -9.64 -12.91
C PHE A 123 22.49 -9.85 -11.90
N ALA A 124 23.76 -9.69 -12.33
CA ALA A 124 24.90 -9.94 -11.45
C ALA A 124 25.37 -8.70 -10.66
N ASP A 125 24.86 -7.51 -10.99
CA ASP A 125 25.50 -6.26 -10.54
C ASP A 125 24.91 -5.64 -9.27
N ASN A 126 23.60 -5.80 -9.04
CA ASN A 126 22.91 -5.25 -7.88
C ASN A 126 22.20 -6.37 -7.09
N ILE A 127 22.98 -7.27 -6.48
CA ILE A 127 22.47 -8.35 -5.63
C ILE A 127 22.49 -7.88 -4.17
N ILE A 128 21.35 -7.96 -3.46
CA ILE A 128 21.23 -7.45 -2.08
C ILE A 128 22.26 -8.07 -1.15
N SER A 129 22.50 -9.38 -1.23
CA SER A 129 23.50 -10.04 -0.38
C SER A 129 24.92 -9.47 -0.56
N GLU A 130 25.27 -9.04 -1.76
CA GLU A 130 26.58 -8.52 -2.16
C GLU A 130 26.78 -7.03 -1.86
N PHE A 131 25.72 -6.32 -1.48
CA PHE A 131 25.84 -4.90 -1.10
C PHE A 131 26.81 -4.71 0.07
N SER A 132 27.69 -3.71 -0.08
CA SER A 132 28.57 -3.28 1.01
C SER A 132 27.75 -2.80 2.21
N PRO A 133 28.30 -2.80 3.45
CA PRO A 133 27.58 -2.32 4.63
C PRO A 133 27.01 -0.91 4.46
N LYS A 134 27.77 -0.01 3.81
CA LYS A 134 27.31 1.35 3.49
C LYS A 134 26.13 1.33 2.53
N MET A 135 26.17 0.47 1.52
CA MET A 135 25.10 0.34 0.53
C MET A 135 23.84 -0.28 1.11
N LYS A 136 23.95 -1.25 2.04
CA LYS A 136 22.78 -1.81 2.76
C LYS A 136 22.06 -0.78 3.65
N LEU A 137 22.80 0.17 4.21
CA LEU A 137 22.22 1.28 4.98
C LEU A 137 21.51 2.30 4.09
N MET A 138 22.05 2.55 2.89
CA MET A 138 21.51 3.52 1.94
C MET A 138 20.34 2.97 1.11
N CYS A 139 20.47 1.73 0.64
CA CYS A 139 19.49 1.00 -0.15
C CYS A 139 18.83 -0.07 0.72
N THR A 140 18.00 0.39 1.66
CA THR A 140 17.18 -0.52 2.46
C THR A 140 16.15 -1.22 1.58
N ASN A 141 15.62 -2.36 2.04
CA ASN A 141 14.55 -3.07 1.34
C ASN A 141 13.35 -2.16 1.04
N GLN A 142 12.99 -1.27 1.98
CA GLN A 142 11.92 -0.30 1.79
C GLN A 142 12.22 0.65 0.63
N ILE A 143 13.42 1.23 0.58
CA ILE A 143 13.82 2.16 -0.49
C ILE A 143 13.83 1.46 -1.86
N ILE A 144 14.36 0.23 -1.92
CA ILE A 144 14.35 -0.56 -3.16
C ILE A 144 12.92 -0.82 -3.65
N LEU A 145 12.02 -1.21 -2.75
CA LEU A 145 10.64 -1.46 -3.11
C LEU A 145 9.91 -0.16 -3.49
N ASN A 146 10.14 0.96 -2.81
CA ASN A 146 9.59 2.27 -3.19
C ASN A 146 10.00 2.66 -4.62
N LEU A 147 11.28 2.51 -4.97
CA LEU A 147 11.79 2.78 -6.31
C LEU A 147 11.14 1.85 -7.36
N ALA A 148 10.90 0.58 -7.01
CA ALA A 148 10.26 -0.39 -7.89
C ALA A 148 8.77 -0.08 -8.11
N PHE A 149 8.04 0.25 -7.05
CA PHE A 149 6.65 0.69 -7.10
C PHE A 149 6.49 2.01 -7.87
N SER A 150 7.46 2.91 -7.76
CA SER A 150 7.55 4.13 -8.58
C SER A 150 7.92 3.87 -10.05
N GLY A 151 8.21 2.62 -10.43
CA GLY A 151 8.61 2.26 -11.78
C GLY A 151 9.97 2.81 -12.19
N ILE A 152 10.85 3.14 -11.23
CA ILE A 152 12.18 3.70 -11.50
C ILE A 152 13.20 2.57 -11.71
N ILE A 153 13.04 1.45 -11.00
CA ILE A 153 13.89 0.27 -11.12
C ILE A 153 13.05 -1.00 -11.33
N ALA A 154 13.68 -2.04 -11.87
CA ALA A 154 13.13 -3.38 -11.91
C ALA A 154 13.61 -4.20 -10.70
N VAL A 155 12.79 -5.13 -10.25
CA VAL A 155 13.14 -6.10 -9.21
C VAL A 155 12.99 -7.51 -9.74
N ASP A 156 13.98 -8.37 -9.46
CA ASP A 156 13.93 -9.81 -9.74
C ASP A 156 14.49 -10.61 -8.54
N GLY A 157 14.63 -11.93 -8.71
CA GLY A 157 15.12 -12.84 -7.68
C GLY A 157 14.02 -13.68 -7.02
N VAL A 158 14.41 -14.48 -6.03
CA VAL A 158 13.51 -15.43 -5.35
C VAL A 158 12.37 -14.69 -4.63
N TYR A 159 12.65 -13.49 -4.14
CA TYR A 159 11.71 -12.65 -3.41
C TYR A 159 11.07 -11.54 -4.27
N ARG A 160 11.14 -11.64 -5.61
CA ARG A 160 10.56 -10.63 -6.52
C ARG A 160 9.06 -10.36 -6.35
N LYS A 161 8.32 -11.29 -5.73
CA LYS A 161 6.87 -11.20 -5.54
C LYS A 161 6.43 -10.05 -4.62
N TYR A 162 7.36 -9.43 -3.89
CA TYR A 162 7.09 -8.23 -3.09
C TYR A 162 7.08 -6.93 -3.90
N ALA A 163 7.53 -6.97 -5.16
CA ALA A 163 7.57 -5.83 -6.06
C ALA A 163 6.52 -5.98 -7.18
N PRO A 164 6.13 -4.87 -7.85
CA PRO A 164 5.24 -4.94 -9.01
C PRO A 164 5.85 -5.79 -10.14
N PRO A 165 5.01 -6.31 -11.06
CA PRO A 165 5.49 -7.06 -12.21
C PRO A 165 6.55 -6.26 -12.98
N LYS A 166 7.61 -6.97 -13.39
CA LYS A 166 8.80 -6.40 -13.99
C LYS A 166 8.48 -5.46 -15.16
N ALA A 167 8.85 -4.19 -15.02
CA ALA A 167 8.97 -3.25 -16.14
C ALA A 167 10.37 -3.35 -16.76
N GLU A 168 10.52 -3.03 -18.04
CA GLU A 168 11.83 -2.86 -18.66
C GLU A 168 12.47 -1.57 -18.14
N GLN A 169 13.31 -1.71 -17.11
CA GLN A 169 14.01 -0.59 -16.48
C GLN A 169 15.53 -0.74 -16.65
N PRO A 170 16.28 0.37 -16.80
CA PRO A 170 17.72 0.35 -17.00
C PRO A 170 18.52 -0.06 -15.76
N VAL A 171 17.86 -0.09 -14.59
CA VAL A 171 18.43 -0.57 -13.33
C VAL A 171 17.57 -1.72 -12.84
N ALA A 172 18.20 -2.86 -12.53
CA ALA A 172 17.55 -4.03 -11.95
C ALA A 172 18.25 -4.42 -10.64
N VAL A 173 17.47 -4.78 -9.63
CA VAL A 173 17.95 -5.22 -8.32
C VAL A 173 17.44 -6.64 -8.03
N THR A 174 18.34 -7.51 -7.60
CA THR A 174 18.04 -8.91 -7.30
C THR A 174 17.80 -9.08 -5.80
N LEU A 175 16.55 -9.37 -5.41
CA LEU A 175 16.17 -9.72 -4.04
C LEU A 175 16.41 -11.21 -3.80
N ASP A 176 17.59 -11.53 -3.24
CA ASP A 176 18.05 -12.90 -2.95
C ASP A 176 18.00 -13.26 -1.46
N GLN A 177 17.67 -12.31 -0.60
CA GLN A 177 17.55 -12.49 0.84
C GLN A 177 16.13 -12.21 1.34
N PRO A 178 15.68 -12.91 2.40
CA PRO A 178 14.40 -12.63 3.01
C PRO A 178 14.40 -11.22 3.61
N MET A 179 13.26 -10.55 3.51
CA MET A 179 13.06 -9.21 4.05
C MET A 179 12.25 -9.29 5.34
N GLU A 180 12.63 -8.48 6.33
CA GLU A 180 11.83 -8.34 7.54
C GLU A 180 10.58 -7.51 7.22
N LEU A 181 9.41 -8.16 7.23
CA LEU A 181 8.15 -7.52 6.83
C LEU A 181 7.83 -6.28 7.67
N SER A 182 8.10 -6.30 8.99
CA SER A 182 7.89 -5.17 9.91
C SER A 182 8.53 -3.86 9.41
N SER A 183 9.70 -3.95 8.76
CA SER A 183 10.41 -2.80 8.20
C SER A 183 9.75 -2.20 6.96
N LEU A 184 8.82 -2.96 6.36
CA LEU A 184 8.08 -2.59 5.17
C LEU A 184 6.67 -2.07 5.48
N LEU A 185 6.19 -2.28 6.70
CA LEU A 185 4.85 -1.89 7.08
C LEU A 185 4.85 -0.46 7.64
N LEU A 186 3.81 0.29 7.31
CA LEU A 186 3.49 1.53 7.99
C LEU A 186 3.52 1.31 9.51
N ASN A 187 4.37 2.05 10.21
CA ASN A 187 4.52 2.00 11.67
C ASN A 187 4.81 0.60 12.24
N GLY A 188 5.16 -0.38 11.38
CA GLY A 188 5.25 -1.79 11.78
C GLY A 188 3.90 -2.42 12.16
N GLU A 189 2.77 -1.76 11.85
CA GLU A 189 1.44 -2.17 12.28
C GLU A 189 0.78 -3.12 11.28
N LEU A 190 0.04 -4.09 11.84
CA LEU A 190 -0.75 -5.05 11.08
C LEU A 190 -2.00 -5.45 11.87
N ILE A 191 -3.08 -5.70 11.14
CA ILE A 191 -4.33 -6.22 11.65
C ILE A 191 -4.33 -7.73 11.42
N VAL A 192 -4.18 -8.51 12.49
CA VAL A 192 -4.18 -9.97 12.43
C VAL A 192 -5.61 -10.47 12.20
N GLY A 193 -5.82 -11.26 11.16
CA GLY A 193 -7.09 -11.93 10.87
C GLY A 193 -7.26 -13.23 11.67
N GLU A 194 -8.30 -13.99 11.37
CA GLU A 194 -8.42 -15.35 11.92
C GLU A 194 -7.44 -16.30 11.22
N LYS A 195 -7.03 -17.35 11.93
CA LYS A 195 -6.20 -18.40 11.35
C LYS A 195 -7.04 -19.25 10.39
N THR A 196 -6.66 -19.26 9.12
CA THR A 196 -7.29 -20.07 8.08
C THR A 196 -6.54 -21.38 7.89
N VAL A 197 -7.09 -22.29 7.06
CA VAL A 197 -6.37 -23.52 6.65
C VAL A 197 -5.07 -23.24 5.90
N PHE A 198 -4.91 -22.02 5.37
CA PHE A 198 -3.72 -21.57 4.64
C PHE A 198 -2.70 -20.88 5.55
N GLY A 199 -3.03 -20.65 6.82
CA GLY A 199 -2.12 -20.04 7.80
C GLY A 199 -2.75 -18.87 8.54
N GLN A 200 -1.90 -18.05 9.13
CA GLN A 200 -2.32 -16.81 9.77
C GLN A 200 -2.39 -15.71 8.73
N GLU A 201 -3.56 -15.12 8.54
CA GLU A 201 -3.76 -13.98 7.65
C GLU A 201 -3.60 -12.67 8.42
N ALA A 202 -3.12 -11.63 7.75
CA ALA A 202 -3.00 -10.28 8.28
C ALA A 202 -3.18 -9.24 7.17
N LEU A 203 -3.76 -8.10 7.52
CA LEU A 203 -3.85 -6.91 6.68
C LEU A 203 -2.84 -5.88 7.19
N ALA A 204 -2.08 -5.27 6.29
CA ALA A 204 -1.14 -4.22 6.63
C ALA A 204 -1.03 -3.20 5.48
N TRP A 205 -0.47 -2.03 5.80
CA TRP A 205 -0.26 -0.96 4.83
C TRP A 205 1.23 -0.83 4.52
N TYR A 206 1.53 -0.63 3.25
CA TYR A 206 2.86 -0.36 2.71
C TYR A 206 3.01 1.14 2.42
#